data_AF-A0A6P1T3W0-F1
#
_entry.id   AF-A0A6P1T3W0-F1
#
_cell.length_a   1.000
_cell.length_b   1.000
_cell.length_c   1.000
_cell.angle_alpha   90.00
_cell.angle_beta   90.00
_cell.angle_gamma   90.00
#
_symmetry.space_group_name_H-M   'P 1'
#
loop_
_entity.id
_entity.type
_entity.pdbx_description
1 polymer ?
#
loop_
_entity_poly.entity_id
_entity_poly.type
_entity_poly.pdbx_seq_one_letter_code
_entity_poly.pdbx_strand_id
1 'polypeptide(L)'
;MAATASFVPENAFPQIKAVVGPVRSIVFEGLALLMSKPAAEFSDEDVARVENCSEVLRQASDMLDKDIPTHFGSGRMNWPAELKAAVASSARLISEVNSRLRTALDGAREGREISDSLRSLLTFTQTKMRPEVDTLFDMLTTYFNDHSRQTAADDRELIKSAMQQIDNISMSINLISLNASVEAARAGEAGKGFAVIAAEIQSLSSESKKAVDSIRQRLA
;
A
#
# COMPACT_ATOMS: atom_id res chain seq x y z
N MET A 1 -20.44 6.29 -15.01
CA MET A 1 -19.67 5.40 -14.11
C MET A 1 -18.45 6.17 -13.67
N ALA A 2 -18.44 6.68 -12.45
CA ALA A 2 -17.29 7.41 -11.91
C ALA A 2 -16.13 6.42 -11.73
N ALA A 3 -14.99 6.70 -12.34
CA ALA A 3 -13.74 6.01 -12.07
C ALA A 3 -13.37 6.30 -10.62
N THR A 4 -13.74 5.40 -9.70
CA THR A 4 -13.30 5.47 -8.31
C THR A 4 -11.83 5.11 -8.30
N ALA A 5 -10.96 6.12 -8.14
CA ALA A 5 -9.51 5.99 -8.07
C ALA A 5 -9.08 4.79 -7.21
N SER A 6 -8.14 4.01 -7.74
CA SER A 6 -7.64 2.79 -7.12
C SER A 6 -6.61 3.14 -6.04
N PHE A 7 -7.09 3.44 -4.83
CA PHE A 7 -6.24 3.95 -3.76
C PHE A 7 -5.37 2.86 -3.13
N VAL A 8 -4.06 3.12 -2.98
CA VAL A 8 -3.18 2.31 -2.13
C VAL A 8 -3.31 2.79 -0.68
N PRO A 9 -3.74 1.94 0.28
CA PRO A 9 -3.84 2.36 1.66
C PRO A 9 -2.47 2.73 2.25
N GLU A 10 -2.38 3.85 2.95
CA GLU A 10 -1.14 4.34 3.57
C GLU A 10 -0.47 3.31 4.50
N ASN A 11 -1.25 2.41 5.09
CA ASN A 11 -0.77 1.38 6.01
C ASN A 11 -0.31 0.07 5.35
N ALA A 12 -0.38 -0.05 4.02
CA ALA A 12 0.00 -1.29 3.32
C ALA A 12 1.46 -1.67 3.55
N PHE A 13 2.39 -0.75 3.29
CA PHE A 13 3.83 -1.00 3.43
C PHE A 13 4.28 -1.26 4.87
N PRO A 14 3.84 -0.50 5.88
CA PRO A 14 4.12 -0.83 7.29
C PRO A 14 3.66 -2.23 7.69
N GLN A 15 2.46 -2.65 7.30
CA GLN A 15 1.93 -3.98 7.65
C GLN A 15 2.73 -5.11 6.96
N ILE A 16 3.09 -4.93 5.69
CA ILE A 16 3.91 -5.91 4.95
C ILE A 16 5.31 -6.05 5.58
N LYS A 17 5.94 -4.93 5.95
CA LYS A 17 7.21 -4.95 6.69
C LYS A 17 7.08 -5.61 8.06
N ALA A 18 5.94 -5.43 8.73
CA ALA A 18 5.66 -6.07 10.02
C ALA A 18 5.46 -7.60 9.90
N VAL A 19 5.14 -8.14 8.72
CA VAL A 19 5.20 -9.60 8.47
C VAL A 19 6.65 -10.04 8.29
N VAL A 20 7.36 -9.39 7.37
CA VAL A 20 8.64 -9.90 6.86
C VAL A 20 9.79 -9.70 7.84
N GLY A 21 9.82 -8.58 8.57
CA GLY A 21 10.86 -8.28 9.54
C GLY A 21 10.95 -9.30 10.68
N PRO A 22 9.86 -9.57 11.40
CA PRO A 22 9.85 -10.54 12.50
C PRO A 22 10.09 -11.99 12.03
N VAL A 23 9.49 -12.39 10.90
CA VAL A 23 9.76 -13.72 10.30
C VAL A 23 11.24 -13.89 9.99
N ARG A 24 11.88 -12.85 9.44
CA ARG A 24 13.31 -12.83 9.18
C ARG A 24 14.11 -12.93 10.50
N SER A 25 13.88 -12.07 11.49
CA SER A 25 14.63 -12.10 12.75
C SER A 25 14.51 -13.45 13.48
N ILE A 26 13.31 -14.05 13.55
CA ILE A 26 13.09 -15.34 14.22
C ILE A 26 13.81 -16.49 13.55
N VAL A 27 13.72 -16.55 12.21
CA VAL A 27 14.30 -17.64 11.43
C VAL A 27 15.83 -17.60 11.48
N PHE A 28 16.43 -16.40 11.52
CA PHE A 28 17.89 -16.26 11.45
C PHE A 28 18.58 -16.13 12.81
N GLU A 29 17.98 -15.43 13.76
CA GLU A 29 18.63 -15.13 15.04
C GLU A 29 18.11 -16.05 16.15
N GLY A 30 16.80 -16.35 16.16
CA GLY A 30 16.18 -17.20 17.17
C GLY A 30 16.59 -18.67 17.04
N LEU A 31 16.30 -19.29 15.89
CA LEU A 31 16.55 -20.72 15.67
C LEU A 31 18.03 -21.08 15.62
N ALA A 32 18.87 -20.22 15.06
CA ALA A 32 20.31 -20.47 14.98
C ALA A 32 20.99 -20.47 16.36
N LEU A 33 20.53 -19.61 17.27
CA LEU A 33 21.10 -19.49 18.61
C LEU A 33 20.78 -20.70 19.49
N LEU A 34 19.60 -21.29 19.28
CA LEU A 34 19.16 -22.54 19.93
C LEU A 34 19.95 -23.77 19.47
N MET A 35 20.47 -23.75 18.24
CA MET A 35 21.31 -24.83 17.70
C MET A 35 22.77 -24.80 18.19
N SER A 36 23.16 -23.77 18.96
CA SER A 36 24.51 -23.69 19.53
C SER A 36 24.71 -24.56 20.78
N LYS A 37 23.62 -25.12 21.33
CA LYS A 37 23.64 -25.91 22.57
C LYS A 37 23.08 -27.32 22.37
N PRO A 38 23.61 -28.34 23.07
CA PRO A 38 23.01 -29.67 23.14
C PRO A 38 21.58 -29.62 23.72
N ALA A 39 20.71 -30.55 23.33
CA ALA A 39 19.33 -30.64 23.84
C ALA A 39 19.27 -30.77 25.38
N ALA A 40 20.29 -31.37 26.00
CA ALA A 40 20.42 -31.49 27.46
C ALA A 40 20.70 -30.15 28.18
N GLU A 41 21.07 -29.11 27.44
CA GLU A 41 21.39 -27.77 27.97
C GLU A 41 20.30 -26.73 27.65
N PHE A 42 19.14 -27.17 27.12
CA PHE A 42 17.98 -26.30 26.90
C PHE A 42 17.45 -25.81 28.24
N SER A 43 17.51 -24.51 28.46
CA SER A 43 16.93 -23.86 29.63
C SER A 43 15.46 -23.51 29.41
N ASP A 44 14.74 -23.22 30.49
CA ASP A 44 13.38 -22.65 30.41
C ASP A 44 13.34 -21.34 29.60
N GLU A 45 14.45 -20.57 29.58
CA GLU A 45 14.59 -19.37 28.76
C GLU A 45 14.67 -19.69 27.27
N ASP A 46 15.35 -20.77 26.90
CA ASP A 46 15.43 -21.24 25.52
C ASP A 46 14.05 -21.71 25.02
N VAL A 47 13.30 -22.41 25.86
CA VAL A 47 11.90 -22.79 25.59
C VAL A 47 11.02 -21.55 25.38
N ALA A 48 11.10 -20.56 26.27
CA ALA A 48 10.33 -19.32 26.16
C ALA A 48 10.66 -18.53 24.87
N ARG A 49 11.92 -18.53 24.44
CA ARG A 49 12.34 -17.90 23.17
C ARG A 49 11.69 -18.60 21.97
N VAL A 50 11.63 -19.93 21.97
CA VAL A 50 10.99 -20.69 20.89
C VAL A 50 9.47 -20.47 20.88
N GLU A 51 8.83 -20.37 22.05
CA GLU A 51 7.41 -20.04 22.14
C GLU A 51 7.11 -18.67 21.54
N ASN A 52 7.94 -17.67 21.83
CA ASN A 52 7.82 -16.36 21.20
C ASN A 52 8.00 -16.43 19.67
N CYS A 53 8.94 -17.24 19.19
CA CYS A 53 9.11 -17.49 17.76
C CYS A 53 7.85 -18.11 17.14
N SER A 54 7.24 -19.09 17.81
CA SER A 54 6.00 -19.75 17.37
C SER A 54 4.83 -18.76 17.28
N GLU A 55 4.70 -17.87 18.28
CA GLU A 55 3.63 -16.88 18.31
C GLU A 55 3.77 -15.86 17.16
N VAL A 56 4.98 -15.37 16.91
CA VAL A 56 5.20 -14.44 15.80
C VAL A 56 5.01 -15.11 14.43
N LEU A 57 5.45 -16.37 14.26
CA LEU A 57 5.15 -17.12 13.04
C LEU A 57 3.64 -17.31 12.85
N ARG A 58 2.89 -17.57 13.93
CA ARG A 58 1.43 -17.64 13.89
C ARG A 58 0.84 -16.31 13.43
N GLN A 59 1.24 -15.20 14.02
CA GLN A 59 0.77 -13.85 13.65
C GLN A 59 1.10 -13.52 12.19
N ALA A 60 2.31 -13.84 11.73
CA ALA A 60 2.71 -13.62 10.34
C ALA A 60 1.90 -14.48 9.37
N SER A 61 1.61 -15.73 9.72
CA SER A 61 0.75 -16.63 8.94
C SER A 61 -0.69 -16.09 8.86
N ASP A 62 -1.28 -15.70 10.00
CA ASP A 62 -2.62 -15.10 10.05
C ASP A 62 -2.69 -13.81 9.21
N MET A 63 -1.67 -12.95 9.30
CA MET A 63 -1.63 -11.70 8.55
C MET A 63 -1.55 -11.95 7.03
N LEU A 64 -0.78 -12.95 6.57
CA LEU A 64 -0.73 -13.32 5.15
C LEU A 64 -1.98 -14.04 4.66
N ASP A 65 -2.58 -14.91 5.48
CA ASP A 65 -3.71 -15.74 5.07
C ASP A 65 -5.04 -14.99 5.11
N LYS A 66 -5.19 -14.03 6.04
CA LYS A 66 -6.46 -13.34 6.29
C LYS A 66 -6.37 -11.84 6.05
N ASP A 67 -5.51 -11.15 6.81
CA ASP A 67 -5.57 -9.69 6.88
C ASP A 67 -5.17 -9.04 5.56
N ILE A 68 -4.06 -9.48 4.99
CA ILE A 68 -3.53 -8.94 3.75
C ILE A 68 -4.48 -9.19 2.57
N PRO A 69 -4.97 -10.42 2.32
CA PRO A 69 -5.98 -10.68 1.29
C PRO A 69 -7.29 -9.92 1.53
N THR A 70 -7.74 -9.78 2.78
CA THR A 70 -9.00 -9.07 3.09
C THR A 70 -8.87 -7.57 2.84
N HIS A 71 -7.81 -6.95 3.33
CA HIS A 71 -7.63 -5.49 3.26
C HIS A 71 -7.11 -4.98 1.91
N PHE A 72 -6.33 -5.81 1.20
CA PHE A 72 -5.68 -5.41 -0.04
C PHE A 72 -6.02 -6.30 -1.23
N GLY A 73 -6.26 -7.59 -1.01
CA GLY A 73 -6.59 -8.54 -2.08
C GLY A 73 -8.07 -8.61 -2.48
N SER A 74 -8.95 -8.04 -1.66
CA SER A 74 -10.40 -7.98 -1.90
C SER A 74 -10.83 -6.54 -2.23
N GLY A 75 -11.70 -6.37 -3.23
CA GLY A 75 -12.17 -5.05 -3.66
C GLY A 75 -11.43 -4.45 -4.87
N ARG A 76 -10.95 -3.21 -4.74
CA ARG A 76 -10.52 -2.33 -5.87
C ARG A 76 -9.12 -2.60 -6.42
N MET A 77 -8.26 -3.29 -5.67
CA MET A 77 -6.94 -3.73 -6.16
C MET A 77 -7.07 -5.09 -6.84
N ASN A 78 -6.86 -5.11 -8.16
CA ASN A 78 -6.88 -6.33 -8.93
C ASN A 78 -5.52 -7.04 -8.83
N TRP A 79 -5.28 -7.75 -7.73
CA TRP A 79 -4.02 -8.46 -7.51
C TRP A 79 -3.78 -9.52 -8.61
N PRO A 80 -2.55 -9.57 -9.18
CA PRO A 80 -2.16 -10.64 -10.09
C PRO A 80 -2.35 -12.01 -9.44
N ALA A 81 -2.66 -13.02 -10.25
CA ALA A 81 -2.85 -14.39 -9.77
C ALA A 81 -1.58 -14.92 -9.08
N GLU A 82 -0.41 -14.54 -9.61
CA GLU A 82 0.91 -14.88 -9.09
C GLU A 82 1.12 -14.29 -7.70
N LEU A 83 0.70 -13.04 -7.46
CA LEU A 83 0.83 -12.40 -6.15
C LEU A 83 -0.09 -13.07 -5.12
N LYS A 84 -1.34 -13.36 -5.49
CA LYS A 84 -2.28 -14.10 -4.62
C LYS A 84 -1.71 -15.49 -4.27
N ALA A 85 -1.15 -16.19 -5.25
CA ALA A 85 -0.53 -17.49 -5.05
C ALA A 85 0.70 -17.41 -4.14
N ALA A 86 1.57 -16.42 -4.32
CA ALA A 86 2.76 -16.22 -3.49
C ALA A 86 2.41 -15.93 -2.03
N VAL A 87 1.36 -15.13 -1.79
CA VAL A 87 0.83 -14.83 -0.45
C VAL A 87 0.35 -16.12 0.24
N ALA A 88 -0.51 -16.89 -0.45
CA ALA A 88 -1.04 -18.14 0.08
C ALA A 88 0.06 -19.20 0.28
N SER A 89 1.03 -19.28 -0.63
CA SER A 89 2.19 -20.18 -0.53
C SER A 89 3.05 -19.84 0.68
N SER A 90 3.38 -18.55 0.86
CA SER A 90 4.14 -18.08 2.01
C SER A 90 3.40 -18.32 3.34
N ALA A 91 2.09 -18.04 3.40
CA ALA A 91 1.29 -18.32 4.59
C ALA A 91 1.33 -19.80 5.00
N ARG A 92 1.25 -20.71 4.02
CA ARG A 92 1.37 -22.16 4.24
C ARG A 92 2.76 -22.57 4.72
N LEU A 93 3.82 -22.03 4.11
CA LEU A 93 5.20 -22.33 4.54
C LEU A 93 5.47 -21.84 5.96
N ILE A 94 4.98 -20.65 6.33
CA ILE A 94 5.10 -20.14 7.69
C ILE A 94 4.35 -21.03 8.68
N SER A 95 3.13 -21.44 8.34
CA SER A 95 2.33 -22.36 9.17
C SER A 95 3.01 -23.72 9.36
N GLU A 96 3.61 -24.27 8.29
CA GLU A 96 4.38 -25.52 8.33
C GLU A 96 5.60 -25.41 9.26
N VAL A 97 6.35 -24.30 9.17
CA VAL A 97 7.49 -24.04 10.05
C VAL A 97 7.03 -23.92 11.50
N ASN A 98 5.93 -23.21 11.75
CA ASN A 98 5.37 -23.07 13.08
C ASN A 98 4.93 -24.42 13.68
N SER A 99 4.29 -25.28 12.88
CA SER A 99 3.89 -26.63 13.27
C SER A 99 5.09 -27.49 13.66
N ARG A 100 6.14 -27.52 12.81
CA ARG A 100 7.37 -28.26 13.09
C ARG A 100 8.10 -27.74 14.34
N LEU A 101 8.10 -26.42 14.54
CA LEU A 101 8.71 -25.80 15.71
C LEU A 101 8.02 -26.21 17.01
N ARG A 102 6.68 -26.28 17.00
CA ARG A 102 5.89 -26.78 18.13
C ARG A 102 6.15 -28.25 18.43
N THR A 103 6.22 -29.10 17.41
CA THR A 103 6.59 -30.52 17.61
C THR A 103 7.98 -30.67 18.21
N ALA A 104 8.95 -29.86 17.79
CA ALA A 104 10.28 -29.84 18.38
C ALA A 104 10.25 -29.37 19.85
N LEU A 105 9.45 -28.34 20.18
CA LEU A 105 9.25 -27.87 21.55
C LEU A 105 8.69 -28.95 22.47
N ASP A 106 7.64 -29.65 22.03
CA ASP A 106 7.03 -30.71 22.83
C ASP A 106 8.02 -31.87 23.03
N GLY A 107 8.83 -32.17 22.01
CA GLY A 107 9.97 -33.08 22.15
C GLY A 107 10.98 -32.66 23.20
N ALA A 108 11.36 -31.37 23.24
CA ALA A 108 12.28 -30.84 24.24
C ALA A 108 11.73 -31.01 25.66
N ARG A 109 10.44 -30.68 25.86
CA ARG A 109 9.74 -30.79 27.15
C ARG A 109 9.66 -32.22 27.68
N GLU A 110 9.55 -33.18 26.78
CA GLU A 110 9.58 -34.60 27.11
C GLU A 110 11.00 -35.16 27.28
N GLY A 111 12.04 -34.33 27.18
CA GLY A 111 13.44 -34.74 27.31
C GLY A 111 13.96 -35.55 26.11
N ARG A 112 13.30 -35.46 24.94
CA ARG A 112 13.77 -36.10 23.71
C ARG A 112 14.92 -35.31 23.07
N GLU A 113 15.79 -36.00 22.36
CA GLU A 113 16.81 -35.35 21.53
C GLU A 113 16.16 -34.70 20.30
N ILE A 114 16.27 -33.38 20.17
CA ILE A 114 15.61 -32.58 19.13
C ILE A 114 16.57 -31.94 18.12
N SER A 115 17.88 -32.20 18.26
CA SER A 115 18.95 -31.58 17.48
C SER A 115 18.74 -31.74 15.97
N ASP A 116 18.41 -32.96 15.51
CA ASP A 116 18.19 -33.25 14.09
C ASP A 116 16.91 -32.61 13.56
N SER A 117 15.86 -32.56 14.38
CA SER A 117 14.58 -31.91 14.02
C SER A 117 14.76 -30.41 13.85
N LEU A 118 15.47 -29.75 14.77
CA LEU A 118 15.79 -28.32 14.66
C LEU A 118 16.73 -28.03 13.49
N ARG A 119 17.72 -28.90 13.23
CA ARG A 119 18.63 -28.75 12.08
C ARG A 119 17.89 -28.87 10.75
N SER A 120 16.97 -29.83 10.64
CA SER A 120 16.10 -29.99 9.48
C SER A 120 15.19 -28.78 9.31
N LEU A 121 14.62 -28.28 10.40
CA LEU A 121 13.79 -27.08 10.40
C LEU A 121 14.57 -25.84 9.94
N LEU A 122 15.76 -25.59 10.47
CA LEU A 122 16.61 -24.47 10.05
C LEU A 122 16.99 -24.58 8.57
N THR A 123 17.31 -25.79 8.10
CA THR A 123 17.60 -26.01 6.68
C THR A 123 16.38 -25.70 5.83
N PHE A 124 15.19 -26.14 6.25
CA PHE A 124 13.94 -25.89 5.54
C PHE A 124 13.60 -24.39 5.50
N THR A 125 13.75 -23.69 6.63
CA THR A 125 13.48 -22.25 6.68
C THR A 125 14.44 -21.47 5.78
N GLN A 126 15.73 -21.83 5.76
CA GLN A 126 16.74 -21.16 4.94
C GLN A 126 16.59 -21.43 3.44
N THR A 127 16.27 -22.66 3.06
CA THR A 127 16.27 -23.09 1.65
C THR A 127 14.92 -22.98 0.95
N LYS A 128 13.81 -22.94 1.70
CA LYS A 128 12.45 -22.89 1.15
C LYS A 128 11.69 -21.66 1.60
N MET A 129 11.52 -21.49 2.91
CA MET A 129 10.67 -20.41 3.45
C MET A 129 11.23 -19.03 3.15
N ARG A 130 12.53 -18.82 3.39
CA ARG A 130 13.19 -17.52 3.18
C ARG A 130 13.06 -17.02 1.74
N PRO A 131 13.52 -17.75 0.70
CA PRO A 131 13.44 -17.24 -0.67
C PRO A 131 11.99 -16.96 -1.10
N GLU A 132 11.01 -17.73 -0.60
CA GLU A 132 9.60 -17.48 -0.87
C GLU A 132 9.13 -16.16 -0.24
N VAL A 133 9.42 -15.93 1.04
CA VAL A 133 9.02 -14.71 1.76
C VAL A 133 9.73 -13.48 1.19
N ASP A 134 11.01 -13.60 0.83
CA ASP A 134 11.78 -12.53 0.17
C ASP A 134 11.14 -12.20 -1.21
N THR A 135 10.81 -13.22 -2.01
CA THR A 135 10.13 -13.03 -3.31
C THR A 135 8.76 -12.36 -3.14
N LEU A 136 7.96 -12.81 -2.17
CA LEU A 136 6.67 -12.20 -1.87
C LEU A 136 6.82 -10.73 -1.50
N PHE A 137 7.82 -10.39 -0.67
CA PHE A 137 8.08 -9.01 -0.27
C PHE A 137 8.40 -8.12 -1.47
N ASP A 138 9.25 -8.60 -2.38
CA ASP A 138 9.61 -7.88 -3.60
C ASP A 138 8.42 -7.70 -4.53
N MET A 139 7.59 -8.74 -4.69
CA MET A 139 6.37 -8.68 -5.48
C MET A 139 5.37 -7.66 -4.91
N LEU A 140 5.11 -7.69 -3.60
CA LEU A 140 4.23 -6.74 -2.94
C LEU A 140 4.76 -5.31 -3.09
N THR A 141 6.05 -5.10 -2.80
CA THR A 141 6.70 -3.79 -2.91
C THR A 141 6.58 -3.21 -4.30
N THR A 142 6.87 -4.02 -5.33
CA THR A 142 6.76 -3.62 -6.72
C THR A 142 5.32 -3.28 -7.08
N TYR A 143 4.38 -4.18 -6.77
CA TYR A 143 2.97 -4.00 -7.09
C TYR A 143 2.38 -2.72 -6.47
N PHE A 144 2.61 -2.48 -5.18
CA PHE A 144 2.10 -1.28 -4.52
C PHE A 144 2.73 0.01 -5.04
N ASN A 145 4.02 0.01 -5.36
CA ASN A 145 4.69 1.18 -5.94
C ASN A 145 4.15 1.50 -7.33
N ASP A 146 3.99 0.50 -8.19
CA ASP A 146 3.46 0.67 -9.54
C ASP A 146 1.99 1.13 -9.49
N HIS A 147 1.20 0.53 -8.60
CA HIS A 147 -0.19 0.92 -8.44
C HIS A 147 -0.33 2.34 -7.89
N SER A 148 0.50 2.75 -6.93
CA SER A 148 0.51 4.13 -6.41
C SER A 148 0.84 5.15 -7.51
N ARG A 149 1.82 4.82 -8.38
CA ARG A 149 2.19 5.67 -9.52
C ARG A 149 1.05 5.77 -10.53
N GLN A 150 0.37 4.67 -10.81
CA GLN A 150 -0.75 4.65 -11.74
C GLN A 150 -1.91 5.50 -11.25
N THR A 151 -2.31 5.36 -9.98
CA THR A 151 -3.39 6.17 -9.39
C THR A 151 -3.05 7.65 -9.39
N ALA A 152 -1.82 8.01 -9.07
CA ALA A 152 -1.38 9.40 -9.17
C ALA A 152 -1.41 9.93 -10.61
N ALA A 153 -1.12 9.09 -11.61
CA ALA A 153 -1.22 9.48 -13.02
C ALA A 153 -2.69 9.67 -13.45
N ASP A 154 -3.58 8.77 -13.05
CA ASP A 154 -5.01 8.87 -13.33
C ASP A 154 -5.63 10.13 -12.71
N ASP A 155 -5.29 10.42 -11.44
CA ASP A 155 -5.73 11.64 -10.76
C ASP A 155 -5.23 12.91 -11.45
N ARG A 156 -3.98 12.92 -11.94
CA ARG A 156 -3.44 14.04 -12.72
C ARG A 156 -4.23 14.26 -14.01
N GLU A 157 -4.60 13.20 -14.72
CA GLU A 157 -5.41 13.32 -15.94
C GLU A 157 -6.82 13.83 -15.65
N LEU A 158 -7.44 13.39 -14.56
CA LEU A 158 -8.73 13.92 -14.11
C LEU A 158 -8.64 15.41 -13.78
N ILE A 159 -7.60 15.84 -13.07
CA ILE A 159 -7.38 17.25 -12.75
C ILE A 159 -7.16 18.06 -14.03
N LYS A 160 -6.35 17.59 -14.99
CA LYS A 160 -6.15 18.25 -16.28
C LYS A 160 -7.47 18.41 -17.05
N SER A 161 -8.31 17.37 -17.07
CA SER A 161 -9.62 17.41 -17.71
C SER A 161 -10.53 18.46 -17.07
N ALA A 162 -10.63 18.48 -15.74
CA ALA A 162 -11.40 19.47 -15.00
C ALA A 162 -10.89 20.90 -15.25
N MET A 163 -9.57 21.09 -15.26
CA MET A 163 -8.97 22.38 -15.58
C MET A 163 -9.31 22.88 -16.99
N GLN A 164 -9.31 21.99 -17.99
CA GLN A 164 -9.71 22.35 -19.35
C GLN A 164 -11.17 22.79 -19.40
N GLN A 165 -12.05 22.13 -18.64
CA GLN A 165 -13.46 22.54 -18.52
C GLN A 165 -13.58 23.93 -17.87
N ILE A 166 -12.85 24.19 -16.79
CA ILE A 166 -12.86 25.50 -16.10
C ILE A 166 -12.34 26.61 -17.02
N ASP A 167 -11.29 26.35 -17.79
CA ASP A 167 -10.74 27.32 -18.76
C ASP A 167 -11.76 27.64 -19.87
N ASN A 168 -12.44 26.62 -20.41
CA ASN A 168 -13.52 26.79 -21.38
C ASN A 168 -14.68 27.62 -20.81
N ILE A 169 -15.12 27.32 -19.58
CA ILE A 169 -16.18 28.06 -18.88
C ILE A 169 -15.77 29.51 -18.68
N SER A 170 -14.54 29.75 -18.21
CA SER A 170 -14.00 31.09 -18.00
C SER A 170 -14.00 31.85 -19.33
N MET A 171 -13.52 31.25 -20.42
CA MET A 171 -13.57 31.87 -21.74
C MET A 171 -15.00 32.24 -22.18
N SER A 172 -15.99 31.36 -21.96
CA SER A 172 -17.40 31.66 -22.25
C SER A 172 -17.93 32.82 -21.41
N ILE A 173 -17.63 32.85 -20.10
CA ILE A 173 -18.03 33.94 -19.20
C ILE A 173 -17.41 35.26 -19.64
N ASN A 174 -16.13 35.27 -20.04
CA ASN A 174 -15.47 36.45 -20.56
C ASN A 174 -16.14 37.00 -21.83
N LEU A 175 -16.58 36.12 -22.74
CA LEU A 175 -17.31 36.53 -23.94
C LEU A 175 -18.70 37.08 -23.62
N ILE A 176 -19.44 36.45 -22.70
CA ILE A 176 -20.76 36.91 -22.27
C ILE A 176 -20.66 38.29 -21.62
N SER A 177 -19.68 38.48 -20.74
CA SER A 177 -19.45 39.76 -20.07
C SER A 177 -18.96 40.85 -21.03
N LEU A 178 -18.16 40.50 -22.04
CA LEU A 178 -17.83 41.43 -23.12
C LEU A 178 -19.08 41.88 -23.88
N ASN A 179 -19.96 40.96 -24.26
CA ASN A 179 -21.22 41.31 -24.93
C ASN A 179 -22.11 42.19 -24.05
N ALA A 180 -22.19 41.89 -22.75
CA ALA A 180 -22.92 42.70 -21.77
C ALA A 180 -22.33 44.11 -21.63
N SER A 181 -20.99 44.24 -21.64
CA SER A 181 -20.30 45.53 -21.61
C SER A 181 -20.60 46.37 -22.85
N VAL A 182 -20.62 45.76 -24.03
CA VAL A 182 -21.01 46.42 -25.29
C VAL A 182 -22.45 46.90 -25.25
N GLU A 183 -23.38 46.05 -24.79
CA GLU A 183 -24.81 46.43 -24.71
C GLU A 183 -25.06 47.51 -23.63
N ALA A 184 -24.32 47.45 -22.52
CA ALA A 184 -24.33 48.49 -21.50
C ALA A 184 -23.84 49.84 -22.04
N ALA A 185 -22.78 49.85 -22.85
CA ALA A 185 -22.30 51.05 -23.52
C ALA A 185 -23.34 51.59 -24.53
N ARG A 186 -24.03 50.70 -25.25
CA ARG A 186 -25.09 51.06 -26.20
C ARG A 186 -26.31 51.69 -25.52
N ALA A 187 -26.65 51.25 -24.31
CA ALA A 187 -27.73 51.81 -23.50
C ALA A 187 -27.40 53.19 -22.89
N GLY A 188 -26.15 53.68 -23.03
CA GLY A 188 -25.73 54.98 -22.54
C GLY A 188 -25.88 55.13 -21.02
N GLU A 189 -26.52 56.21 -20.57
CA GLU A 189 -26.73 56.48 -19.14
C GLU A 189 -27.52 55.36 -18.43
N ALA A 190 -28.49 54.74 -19.10
CA ALA A 190 -29.28 53.64 -18.53
C ALA A 190 -28.46 52.35 -18.31
N GLY A 191 -27.33 52.19 -19.01
CA GLY A 191 -26.48 51.00 -18.94
C GLY A 191 -25.36 51.06 -17.91
N LYS A 192 -25.14 52.18 -17.21
CA LYS A 192 -23.99 52.38 -16.31
C LYS A 192 -23.84 51.29 -15.23
N GLY A 193 -24.95 50.84 -14.63
CA GLY A 193 -24.93 49.76 -13.64
C GLY A 193 -24.53 48.40 -14.24
N PHE A 194 -25.03 48.10 -15.45
CA PHE A 194 -24.68 46.88 -16.17
C PHE A 194 -23.22 46.88 -16.64
N ALA A 195 -22.65 48.04 -16.96
CA ALA A 195 -21.24 48.17 -17.32
C ALA A 195 -20.31 47.78 -16.17
N VAL A 196 -20.64 48.18 -14.93
CA VAL A 196 -19.88 47.81 -13.73
C VAL A 196 -19.94 46.29 -13.48
N ILE A 197 -21.14 45.70 -13.57
CA ILE A 197 -21.32 44.25 -13.40
C ILE A 197 -20.55 43.48 -14.48
N ALA A 198 -20.61 43.92 -15.74
CA ALA A 198 -19.88 43.29 -16.84
C ALA A 198 -18.36 43.33 -16.63
N ALA A 199 -17.81 44.45 -16.14
CA ALA A 199 -16.40 44.58 -15.82
C ALA A 199 -15.97 43.65 -14.66
N GLU A 200 -16.81 43.53 -13.62
CA GLU A 200 -16.55 42.62 -12.49
C GLU A 200 -16.52 41.15 -12.95
N ILE A 201 -17.47 40.75 -13.80
CA ILE A 201 -17.52 39.39 -14.36
C ILE A 201 -16.28 39.12 -15.24
N GLN A 202 -15.80 40.09 -16.03
CA GLN A 202 -14.55 39.95 -16.79
C GLN A 202 -13.35 39.75 -15.87
N SER A 203 -13.27 40.53 -14.77
CA SER A 203 -12.20 40.40 -13.78
C SER A 203 -12.19 38.99 -13.16
N LEU A 204 -13.33 38.52 -12.66
CA LEU A 204 -13.48 37.18 -12.08
C LEU A 204 -13.13 36.08 -13.08
N SER A 205 -13.53 36.23 -14.34
CA SER A 205 -13.16 35.29 -15.39
C SER A 205 -11.65 35.26 -15.65
N SER A 206 -10.97 36.40 -15.58
CA SER A 206 -9.52 36.50 -15.74
C SER A 206 -8.80 35.85 -14.56
N GLU A 207 -9.28 36.06 -13.33
CA GLU A 207 -8.75 35.43 -12.13
C GLU A 207 -8.92 33.91 -12.14
N SER A 208 -10.08 33.41 -12.56
CA SER A 208 -10.33 31.97 -12.73
C SER A 208 -9.32 31.34 -13.69
N LYS A 209 -9.04 32.00 -14.83
CA LYS A 209 -8.02 31.55 -15.79
C LYS A 209 -6.62 31.52 -15.17
N LYS A 210 -6.22 32.58 -14.45
CA LYS A 210 -4.92 32.63 -13.76
C LYS A 210 -4.79 31.52 -12.71
N ALA A 211 -5.86 31.20 -11.98
CA ALA A 211 -5.87 30.11 -11.00
C ALA A 211 -5.66 28.75 -11.68
N VAL A 212 -6.35 28.50 -12.79
CA VAL A 212 -6.14 27.29 -13.61
C VAL A 212 -4.69 27.22 -14.12
N ASP A 213 -4.14 28.32 -14.64
CA ASP A 213 -2.75 28.34 -15.11
C ASP A 213 -1.74 28.07 -13.97
N SER A 214 -1.99 28.58 -12.77
CA SER A 214 -1.16 28.30 -11.59
C SER A 214 -1.21 26.82 -11.19
N ILE A 215 -2.39 26.20 -11.21
CA ILE A 215 -2.54 24.76 -10.95
C ILE A 215 -1.79 23.96 -12.02
N ARG A 216 -1.86 24.37 -13.29
CA ARG A 216 -1.15 23.73 -14.42
C ARG A 216 0.35 23.69 -14.22
N GLN A 217 0.92 24.79 -13.73
CA GLN A 217 2.36 24.89 -13.44
C GLN A 217 2.79 23.97 -12.29
N ARG A 218 1.94 23.73 -11.29
CA ARG A 218 2.25 22.85 -10.15
C ARG A 218 2.12 21.36 -10.47
N LEU A 219 1.37 21.03 -11.53
CA LEU A 219 1.16 19.66 -12.00
C LEU A 219 2.21 19.18 -13.01
N ALA A 220 2.99 20.11 -13.58
CA ALA A 220 4.08 19.85 -14.52
C ALA A 220 5.35 19.37 -13.79
#